data_AF-A0A9E5GCM7-F1
#
_entry.id   AF-A0A9E5GCM7-F1
#
_cell.length_a   1.000
_cell.length_b   1.000
_cell.length_c   1.000
_cell.angle_alpha   90.00
_cell.angle_beta   90.00
_cell.angle_gamma   90.00
#
_symmetry.space_group_name_H-M   'P 1'
#
loop_
_entity.id
_entity.type
_entity.pdbx_description
1 polymer ?
#
loop_
_entity_poly.entity_id
_entity_poly.type
_entity_poly.pdbx_seq_one_letter_code
_entity_poly.pdbx_strand_id
1 'polypeptide(L)'
;MAQNAIFESETRAPKYYVGIGASAGGLEALQEFFKNLPVDIDASYIVIQHLAPDYKSMMDELLSRFTTLSIKKIKNGQNVEKQTIYLIPPAYNLTIYHGKLYLDKQNPQRGFNLPVDIFLRSLANDQEKQAVAVILSGTGSDGTMGVKAIKEMGGMVIVQDEQTAKFDGMPRNAIATGLVDYVLAPAKMGEALNTYIAHPFITPLASSTQEISAMHIDALSKILLILRDSCKIDFSFYKENTIIRRIERRVGIKRFKTLGEYLGFLIGSEEEKQILYKDLL
;
A
#
# COMPACT_ATOMS: atom_id res chain seq x y z
N MET A 1 43.61 -26.05 -9.48
CA MET A 1 43.21 -25.05 -8.47
C MET A 1 41.86 -24.51 -8.89
N ALA A 2 40.79 -24.98 -8.23
CA ALA A 2 39.41 -24.64 -8.59
C ALA A 2 39.05 -23.25 -8.02
N GLN A 3 38.64 -22.34 -8.90
CA GLN A 3 37.97 -21.10 -8.54
C GLN A 3 36.53 -21.44 -8.11
N ASN A 4 36.27 -21.42 -6.80
CA ASN A 4 34.89 -21.37 -6.30
C ASN A 4 34.44 -19.91 -6.37
N ALA A 5 33.74 -19.57 -7.46
CA ALA A 5 32.91 -18.38 -7.51
C ALA A 5 31.73 -18.59 -6.53
N ILE A 6 31.78 -17.87 -5.41
CA ILE A 6 30.64 -17.72 -4.51
C ILE A 6 29.62 -16.90 -5.30
N PHE A 7 28.52 -17.53 -5.72
CA PHE A 7 27.32 -16.83 -6.14
C PHE A 7 26.77 -16.08 -4.90
N GLU A 8 27.19 -14.83 -4.72
CA GLU A 8 26.40 -13.90 -3.91
C GLU A 8 25.06 -13.76 -4.61
N SER A 9 24.00 -14.30 -3.98
CA SER A 9 22.64 -14.07 -4.45
C SER A 9 22.39 -12.57 -4.42
N GLU A 10 22.34 -11.92 -5.58
CA GLU A 10 21.89 -10.53 -5.69
C GLU A 10 20.54 -10.42 -4.96
N THR A 11 20.55 -9.77 -3.80
CA THR A 11 19.33 -9.43 -3.08
C THR A 11 18.57 -8.44 -3.95
N ARG A 12 17.62 -8.92 -4.75
CA ARG A 12 16.78 -8.06 -5.58
C ARG A 12 15.83 -7.29 -4.67
N ALA A 13 15.98 -5.97 -4.65
CA ALA A 13 15.03 -5.06 -4.01
C ALA A 13 13.63 -5.31 -4.59
N PRO A 14 12.56 -5.24 -3.75
CA PRO A 14 11.20 -5.37 -4.25
C PRO A 14 10.81 -4.16 -5.09
N LYS A 15 9.89 -4.37 -6.03
CA LYS A 15 9.24 -3.25 -6.72
C LYS A 15 8.24 -2.52 -5.82
N TYR A 16 7.55 -3.22 -4.91
CA TYR A 16 6.57 -2.64 -3.98
C TYR A 16 6.89 -2.92 -2.52
N TYR A 17 6.58 -1.96 -1.66
CA TYR A 17 6.81 -2.04 -0.24
C TYR A 17 5.48 -1.92 0.49
N VAL A 18 5.06 -3.01 1.11
CA VAL A 18 3.76 -3.12 1.77
C VAL A 18 3.96 -2.93 3.27
N GLY A 19 3.64 -1.74 3.77
CA GLY A 19 3.58 -1.45 5.20
C GLY A 19 2.26 -1.92 5.79
N ILE A 20 2.33 -2.87 6.72
CA ILE A 20 1.16 -3.48 7.36
C ILE A 20 1.09 -3.03 8.81
N GLY A 21 0.07 -2.24 9.14
CA GLY A 21 -0.24 -1.82 10.50
C GLY A 21 -1.29 -2.71 11.15
N ALA A 22 -0.99 -3.21 12.35
CA ALA A 22 -1.91 -4.08 13.08
C ALA A 22 -1.76 -3.89 14.61
N SER A 23 -2.83 -4.15 15.36
CA SER A 23 -2.84 -4.04 16.82
C SER A 23 -3.67 -5.16 17.44
N ALA A 24 -4.62 -4.87 18.33
CA ALA A 24 -5.50 -5.88 18.91
C ALA A 24 -6.28 -6.67 17.82
N GLY A 25 -6.19 -8.01 17.87
CA GLY A 25 -6.76 -8.89 16.83
C GLY A 25 -5.99 -8.92 15.51
N GLY A 26 -4.80 -8.30 15.47
CA GLY A 26 -3.97 -8.23 14.27
C GLY A 26 -3.38 -9.56 13.83
N LEU A 27 -3.10 -10.48 14.76
CA LEU A 27 -2.51 -11.78 14.44
C LEU A 27 -3.43 -12.62 13.54
N GLU A 28 -4.70 -12.77 13.91
CA GLU A 28 -5.67 -13.55 13.13
C GLU A 28 -5.86 -12.93 11.73
N ALA A 29 -5.88 -11.59 11.64
CA ALA A 29 -5.95 -10.88 10.37
C ALA A 29 -4.70 -11.09 9.50
N LEU A 30 -3.50 -11.04 10.09
CA LEU A 30 -2.23 -11.31 9.39
C LEU A 30 -2.16 -12.76 8.90
N GLN A 31 -2.58 -13.73 9.71
CA GLN A 31 -2.62 -15.14 9.31
C GLN A 31 -3.51 -15.33 8.08
N GLU A 32 -4.72 -14.78 8.11
CA GLU A 32 -5.66 -14.90 7.00
C GLU A 32 -5.18 -14.13 5.75
N PHE A 33 -4.54 -12.97 5.93
CA PHE A 33 -3.91 -12.23 4.84
C PHE A 33 -2.82 -13.05 4.15
N PHE A 34 -1.82 -13.52 4.91
CA PHE A 34 -0.67 -14.22 4.34
C PHE A 34 -1.01 -15.61 3.81
N LYS A 35 -2.00 -16.30 4.39
CA LYS A 35 -2.52 -17.58 3.90
C LYS A 35 -3.08 -17.49 2.48
N ASN A 36 -3.69 -16.35 2.15
CA ASN A 36 -4.35 -16.12 0.86
C ASN A 36 -3.53 -15.20 -0.06
N LEU A 37 -2.28 -14.92 0.28
CA LEU A 37 -1.40 -14.03 -0.49
C LEU A 37 -0.76 -14.81 -1.67
N PRO A 38 -0.91 -14.34 -2.92
CA PRO A 38 -0.20 -14.92 -4.05
C PRO A 38 1.33 -14.82 -3.88
N VAL A 39 2.04 -15.91 -4.17
CA VAL A 39 3.48 -16.03 -3.89
C VAL A 39 4.38 -15.24 -4.85
N ASP A 40 3.90 -14.89 -6.04
CA ASP A 40 4.71 -14.29 -7.12
C ASP A 40 4.60 -12.76 -7.23
N ILE A 41 4.09 -12.10 -6.19
CA ILE A 41 4.03 -10.64 -6.14
C ILE A 41 5.45 -10.10 -5.90
N ASP A 42 5.91 -9.18 -6.77
CA ASP A 42 7.17 -8.44 -6.60
C ASP A 42 7.03 -7.35 -5.51
N ALA A 43 6.86 -7.81 -4.28
CA ALA A 43 6.65 -6.99 -3.11
C ALA A 43 7.39 -7.54 -1.89
N SER A 44 7.59 -6.67 -0.91
CA SER A 44 8.03 -7.03 0.44
C SER A 44 7.04 -6.50 1.47
N TYR A 45 6.92 -7.20 2.60
CA TYR A 45 5.86 -6.98 3.59
C TYR A 45 6.48 -6.60 4.92
N ILE A 46 6.27 -5.37 5.36
CA ILE A 46 6.86 -4.83 6.59
C ILE A 46 5.74 -4.68 7.62
N VAL A 47 5.77 -5.51 8.66
CA VAL A 47 4.71 -5.61 9.67
C VAL A 47 5.07 -4.79 10.90
N ILE A 48 4.23 -3.81 11.18
CA ILE A 48 4.26 -2.94 12.36
C ILE A 48 3.08 -3.35 13.23
N GLN A 49 3.37 -4.25 14.15
CA GLN A 49 2.40 -4.76 15.11
C GLN A 49 2.61 -4.04 16.45
N HIS A 50 1.55 -3.45 17.01
CA HIS A 50 1.55 -3.09 18.42
C HIS A 50 1.66 -4.36 19.26
N LEU A 51 2.80 -4.54 19.91
CA LEU A 51 3.06 -5.61 20.86
C LEU A 51 3.25 -4.97 22.23
N ALA A 52 2.67 -5.58 23.28
CA ALA A 52 3.07 -5.23 24.63
C ALA A 52 4.58 -5.51 24.81
N PRO A 53 5.36 -4.62 25.46
CA PRO A 53 6.82 -4.75 25.57
C PRO A 53 7.29 -6.09 26.17
N ASP A 54 6.48 -6.67 27.07
CA ASP A 54 6.78 -7.90 27.78
C ASP A 54 6.36 -9.17 27.02
N TYR A 55 5.74 -9.02 25.85
CA TYR A 55 5.30 -10.16 25.06
C TYR A 55 6.46 -10.67 24.19
N LYS A 56 6.98 -11.85 24.54
CA LYS A 56 7.92 -12.58 23.68
C LYS A 56 7.18 -13.00 22.41
N SER A 57 7.30 -12.17 21.38
CA SER A 57 6.57 -12.37 20.12
C SER A 57 6.99 -13.68 19.45
N MET A 58 6.05 -14.63 19.42
CA MET A 58 6.12 -15.87 18.62
C MET A 58 5.54 -15.66 17.21
N MET A 59 5.42 -14.39 16.77
CA MET A 59 4.78 -14.03 15.51
C MET A 59 5.46 -14.68 14.31
N ASP A 60 6.79 -14.83 14.35
CA ASP A 60 7.56 -15.54 13.33
C ASP A 60 7.11 -16.99 13.18
N GLU A 61 7.03 -17.73 14.30
CA GLU A 61 6.60 -19.14 14.30
C GLU A 61 5.10 -19.30 13.96
N LEU A 62 4.27 -18.35 14.39
CA LEU A 62 2.83 -18.39 14.14
C LEU A 62 2.51 -18.08 12.69
N LEU A 63 3.20 -17.13 12.07
CA LEU A 63 3.00 -16.78 10.66
C LEU A 63 3.64 -17.78 9.70
N SER A 64 4.75 -18.43 10.08
CA SER A 64 5.42 -19.41 9.20
C SER A 64 4.56 -20.61 8.84
N ARG A 65 3.46 -20.86 9.58
CA ARG A 65 2.48 -21.91 9.28
C ARG A 65 1.51 -21.55 8.15
N PHE A 66 1.44 -20.27 7.78
CA PHE A 66 0.46 -19.73 6.84
C PHE A 66 1.10 -19.12 5.59
N THR A 67 2.42 -19.21 5.43
CA THR A 67 3.10 -18.64 4.26
C THR A 67 4.39 -19.38 3.95
N THR A 68 4.77 -19.36 2.69
CA THR A 68 6.07 -19.85 2.21
C THR A 68 7.10 -18.71 2.06
N LEU A 69 6.70 -17.46 2.28
CA LEU A 69 7.60 -16.31 2.23
C LEU A 69 8.63 -16.36 3.35
N SER A 70 9.83 -15.81 3.10
CA SER A 70 10.86 -15.69 4.13
C SER A 70 10.37 -14.74 5.23
N ILE A 71 10.51 -15.11 6.50
CA ILE A 71 10.18 -14.24 7.64
C ILE A 71 11.46 -13.83 8.35
N LYS A 72 11.70 -12.53 8.49
CA LYS A 72 12.90 -11.96 9.10
C LYS A 72 12.52 -10.95 10.19
N LYS A 73 13.17 -11.02 11.35
CA LYS A 73 13.14 -9.94 12.33
C LYS A 73 13.98 -8.77 11.82
N ILE A 74 13.50 -7.55 12.02
CA ILE A 74 14.18 -6.38 11.49
C ILE A 74 15.51 -6.13 12.19
N LYS A 75 16.56 -5.88 11.41
CA LYS A 75 17.86 -5.39 11.88
C LYS A 75 18.07 -3.96 11.39
N ASN A 76 18.65 -3.12 12.24
CA ASN A 76 18.91 -1.72 11.91
C ASN A 76 19.86 -1.59 10.71
N GLY A 77 19.47 -0.75 9.74
CA GLY A 77 20.25 -0.45 8.53
C GLY A 77 20.21 -1.52 7.44
N GLN A 78 19.35 -2.55 7.55
CA GLN A 78 19.28 -3.62 6.56
C GLN A 78 18.48 -3.22 5.33
N ASN A 79 18.86 -3.74 4.16
CA ASN A 79 18.08 -3.62 2.93
C ASN A 79 16.80 -4.46 3.01
N VAL A 80 15.74 -3.97 2.37
CA VAL A 80 14.52 -4.74 2.15
C VAL A 80 14.70 -5.64 0.93
N GLU A 81 14.40 -6.91 1.10
CA GLU A 81 14.42 -7.92 0.05
C GLU A 81 13.01 -8.25 -0.41
N LYS A 82 12.86 -8.56 -1.70
CA LYS A 82 11.59 -9.05 -2.25
C LYS A 82 11.12 -10.34 -1.58
N GLN A 83 9.82 -10.61 -1.64
CA GLN A 83 9.18 -11.83 -1.17
C GLN A 83 9.54 -12.19 0.29
N THR A 84 9.68 -11.16 1.12
CA THR A 84 10.09 -11.29 2.52
C THR A 84 9.10 -10.55 3.41
N ILE A 85 8.78 -11.16 4.56
CA ILE A 85 8.01 -10.58 5.65
C ILE A 85 9.00 -10.12 6.72
N TYR A 86 8.98 -8.83 7.02
CA TYR A 86 9.80 -8.18 8.02
C TYR A 86 8.97 -7.88 9.27
N LEU A 87 9.39 -8.40 10.41
CA LEU A 87 8.73 -8.19 11.70
C LEU A 87 9.52 -7.19 12.55
N ILE A 88 8.86 -6.10 12.96
CA ILE A 88 9.44 -5.13 13.88
C ILE A 88 9.72 -5.77 15.26
N PRO A 89 10.90 -5.53 15.87
CA PRO A 89 11.13 -5.91 17.26
C PRO A 89 10.32 -5.04 18.23
N PRO A 90 9.96 -5.55 19.43
CA PRO A 90 9.22 -4.80 20.44
C PRO A 90 10.03 -3.59 20.95
N ALA A 91 9.33 -2.53 21.38
CA ALA A 91 9.90 -1.28 21.92
C ALA A 91 10.73 -0.44 20.93
N TYR A 92 10.57 -0.66 19.62
CA TYR A 92 11.17 0.18 18.58
C TYR A 92 10.11 0.84 17.70
N ASN A 93 10.43 2.04 17.22
CA ASN A 93 9.84 2.64 16.05
C ASN A 93 10.66 2.23 14.82
N LEU A 94 10.01 2.23 13.66
CA LEU A 94 10.61 1.83 12.40
C LEU A 94 10.43 2.95 11.38
N THR A 95 11.49 3.23 10.64
CA THR A 95 11.45 4.09 9.45
C THR A 95 12.19 3.41 8.29
N ILE A 96 11.95 3.90 7.08
CA ILE A 96 12.68 3.49 5.87
C ILE A 96 13.34 4.69 5.20
N TYR A 97 14.54 4.47 4.65
CA TYR A 97 15.28 5.46 3.86
C TYR A 97 16.20 4.76 2.86
N HIS A 98 16.10 5.13 1.59
CA HIS A 98 16.74 4.47 0.44
C HIS A 98 16.59 2.94 0.47
N GLY A 99 15.37 2.45 0.74
CA GLY A 99 15.08 1.01 0.78
C GLY A 99 15.69 0.27 1.99
N LYS A 100 16.24 1.00 2.98
CA LYS A 100 16.81 0.43 4.21
C LYS A 100 15.93 0.72 5.42
N LEU A 101 15.80 -0.28 6.29
CA LEU A 101 15.00 -0.21 7.51
C LEU A 101 15.84 0.27 8.70
N TYR A 102 15.36 1.29 9.41
CA TYR A 102 16.03 1.89 10.56
C TYR A 102 15.18 1.77 11.82
N LEU A 103 15.80 1.32 12.90
CA LEU A 103 15.16 1.13 14.20
C LEU A 103 15.55 2.27 15.14
N ASP A 104 14.54 2.93 15.70
CA ASP A 104 14.71 3.91 16.77
C ASP A 104 14.05 3.41 18.05
N LYS A 105 14.74 3.52 19.20
CA LYS A 105 14.17 3.04 20.47
C LYS A 105 13.01 3.93 20.87
N GLN A 106 11.88 3.33 21.18
CA GLN A 106 10.75 4.07 21.73
C GLN A 106 11.16 4.71 23.06
N ASN A 107 10.77 5.97 23.24
CA ASN A 107 10.93 6.66 24.51
C ASN A 107 9.54 6.80 25.15
N PRO A 108 9.20 5.98 26.16
CA PRO A 108 7.89 6.03 26.82
C PRO A 108 7.58 7.39 27.46
N GLN A 109 8.61 8.20 27.76
CA GLN A 109 8.43 9.52 28.36
C GLN A 109 8.04 10.60 27.35
N ARG A 110 8.18 10.35 26.04
CA ARG A 110 7.83 11.32 24.98
C ARG A 110 6.32 11.40 24.68
N GLY A 111 5.47 10.72 25.45
CA GLY A 111 4.02 10.78 25.32
C GLY A 111 3.46 9.79 24.29
N PHE A 112 2.43 10.22 23.56
CA PHE A 112 1.66 9.37 22.63
C PHE A 112 2.51 8.98 21.41
N ASN A 113 2.66 7.67 21.16
CA ASN A 113 3.46 7.11 20.07
C ASN A 113 2.57 6.35 19.07
N LEU A 114 2.72 6.66 17.78
CA LEU A 114 1.96 6.09 16.67
C LEU A 114 2.91 5.43 15.65
N PRO A 115 3.47 4.25 15.97
CA PRO A 115 4.51 3.62 15.15
C PRO A 115 4.05 3.24 13.74
N VAL A 116 2.78 2.90 13.52
CA VAL A 116 2.27 2.63 12.17
C VAL A 116 2.31 3.91 11.34
N ASP A 117 1.81 5.03 11.88
CA ASP A 117 1.87 6.32 11.20
C ASP A 117 3.31 6.79 10.96
N ILE A 118 4.22 6.56 11.92
CA ILE A 118 5.65 6.91 11.75
C ILE A 118 6.22 6.15 10.55
N PHE A 119 6.01 4.83 10.50
CA PHE A 119 6.55 4.02 9.43
C PHE A 119 5.92 4.38 8.08
N LEU A 120 4.60 4.43 7.98
CA LEU A 120 3.89 4.70 6.73
C LEU A 120 4.24 6.07 6.15
N ARG A 121 4.49 7.09 6.98
CA ARG A 121 4.99 8.39 6.51
C ARG A 121 6.38 8.31 5.89
N SER A 122 7.31 7.62 6.56
CA SER A 122 8.64 7.42 5.98
C SER A 122 8.59 6.57 4.70
N LEU A 123 7.69 5.58 4.66
CA LEU A 123 7.49 4.72 3.51
C LEU A 123 6.95 5.49 2.30
N ALA A 124 5.95 6.35 2.53
CA ALA A 124 5.40 7.21 1.49
C ALA A 124 6.48 8.11 0.88
N ASN A 125 7.31 8.73 1.73
CA ASN A 125 8.37 9.64 1.29
C ASN A 125 9.48 8.92 0.51
N ASP A 126 9.81 7.68 0.89
CA ASP A 126 10.93 6.95 0.31
C ASP A 126 10.56 6.17 -0.96
N GLN A 127 9.36 5.57 -0.99
CA GLN A 127 8.93 4.65 -2.05
C GLN A 127 7.82 5.22 -2.94
N GLU A 128 7.26 6.38 -2.60
CA GLU A 128 6.24 7.08 -3.36
C GLU A 128 5.08 6.16 -3.79
N LYS A 129 4.79 6.09 -5.10
CA LYS A 129 3.77 5.22 -5.71
C LYS A 129 3.98 3.72 -5.51
N GLN A 130 5.19 3.30 -5.12
CA GLN A 130 5.51 1.90 -4.81
C GLN A 130 5.15 1.53 -3.37
N ALA A 131 4.78 2.52 -2.55
CA ALA A 131 4.31 2.30 -1.20
C ALA A 131 2.86 1.78 -1.20
N VAL A 132 2.61 0.76 -0.39
CA VAL A 132 1.26 0.24 -0.11
C VAL A 132 1.06 0.24 1.40
N ALA A 133 -0.04 0.80 1.87
CA ALA A 133 -0.50 0.66 3.25
C ALA A 133 -1.58 -0.42 3.35
N VAL A 134 -1.42 -1.31 4.32
CA VAL A 134 -2.46 -2.25 4.76
C VAL A 134 -2.76 -1.97 6.22
N ILE A 135 -4.00 -1.58 6.53
CA ILE A 135 -4.45 -1.36 7.92
C ILE A 135 -5.37 -2.51 8.33
N LEU A 136 -4.96 -3.26 9.35
CA LEU A 136 -5.68 -4.40 9.90
C LEU A 136 -6.33 -4.07 11.25
N SER A 137 -7.02 -5.05 11.81
CA SER A 137 -7.66 -5.02 13.13
C SER A 137 -6.76 -4.39 14.19
N GLY A 138 -7.35 -3.48 14.96
CA GLY A 138 -6.66 -2.75 15.99
C GLY A 138 -7.50 -1.69 16.68
N THR A 139 -7.03 -1.22 17.84
CA THR A 139 -7.68 -0.14 18.58
C THR A 139 -7.03 1.21 18.28
N GLY A 140 -7.76 2.31 18.52
CA GLY A 140 -7.23 3.66 18.33
C GLY A 140 -7.21 4.11 16.87
N SER A 141 -6.33 5.06 16.55
CA SER A 141 -6.28 5.74 15.26
C SER A 141 -4.92 5.62 14.55
N ASP A 142 -4.03 4.76 15.03
CA ASP A 142 -2.71 4.58 14.40
C ASP A 142 -2.86 4.08 12.96
N GLY A 143 -2.07 4.62 12.05
CA GLY A 143 -2.15 4.40 10.60
C GLY A 143 -3.01 5.44 9.85
N THR A 144 -3.82 6.26 10.53
CA THR A 144 -4.70 7.25 9.87
C THR A 144 -3.91 8.33 9.12
N MET A 145 -2.84 8.85 9.73
CA MET A 145 -2.01 9.88 9.09
C MET A 145 -1.06 9.27 8.06
N GLY A 146 -0.64 8.03 8.28
CA GLY A 146 0.12 7.23 7.33
C GLY A 146 -0.64 6.98 6.05
N VAL A 147 -1.93 6.62 6.15
CA VAL A 147 -2.83 6.46 4.99
C VAL A 147 -2.88 7.73 4.14
N LYS A 148 -3.02 8.90 4.77
CA LYS A 148 -3.00 10.19 4.06
C LYS A 148 -1.68 10.39 3.31
N ALA A 149 -0.55 10.20 3.99
CA ALA A 149 0.77 10.39 3.38
C ALA A 149 1.02 9.44 2.20
N ILE A 150 0.64 8.16 2.33
CA ILE A 150 0.76 7.17 1.26
C ILE A 150 -0.06 7.62 0.05
N LYS A 151 -1.28 8.12 0.27
CA LYS A 151 -2.16 8.61 -0.79
C LYS A 151 -1.66 9.88 -1.45
N GLU A 152 -1.13 10.83 -0.69
CA GLU A 152 -0.48 12.05 -1.20
C GLU A 152 0.64 11.72 -2.19
N MET A 153 1.40 10.66 -1.91
CA MET A 153 2.50 10.18 -2.76
C MET A 153 2.05 9.20 -3.88
N GLY A 154 0.74 8.99 -4.04
CA GLY A 154 0.17 8.12 -5.08
C GLY A 154 0.25 6.62 -4.79
N GLY A 155 0.67 6.22 -3.60
CA GLY A 155 0.69 4.84 -3.14
C GLY A 155 -0.71 4.29 -2.79
N MET A 156 -0.83 2.97 -2.68
CA MET A 156 -2.09 2.24 -2.49
C MET A 156 -2.46 2.10 -1.00
N VAL A 157 -3.76 2.09 -0.69
CA VAL A 157 -4.27 1.86 0.66
C VAL A 157 -5.37 0.79 0.64
N ILE A 158 -5.12 -0.29 1.37
CA ILE A 158 -6.08 -1.37 1.64
C ILE A 158 -6.38 -1.36 3.14
N VAL A 159 -7.64 -1.44 3.51
CA VAL A 159 -8.07 -1.50 4.91
C VAL A 159 -8.95 -2.71 5.14
N GLN A 160 -8.81 -3.31 6.32
CA GLN A 160 -9.67 -4.40 6.74
C GLN A 160 -11.12 -3.94 6.86
N ASP A 161 -12.03 -4.74 6.31
CA ASP A 161 -13.47 -4.56 6.51
C ASP A 161 -13.80 -4.63 8.01
N GLU A 162 -14.47 -3.60 8.51
CA GLU A 162 -14.83 -3.44 9.93
C GLU A 162 -15.61 -4.65 10.48
N GLN A 163 -16.44 -5.31 9.67
CA GLN A 163 -17.23 -6.47 10.08
C GLN A 163 -16.36 -7.71 10.31
N THR A 164 -15.18 -7.75 9.69
CA THR A 164 -14.21 -8.84 9.87
C THR A 164 -13.12 -8.51 10.89
N ALA A 165 -13.05 -7.25 11.33
CA ALA A 165 -12.08 -6.81 12.32
C ALA A 165 -12.56 -7.18 13.73
N LYS A 166 -11.68 -7.83 14.50
CA LYS A 166 -11.97 -8.10 15.92
C LYS A 166 -12.02 -6.80 16.73
N PHE A 167 -11.22 -5.82 16.32
CA PHE A 167 -11.24 -4.45 16.82
C PHE A 167 -11.20 -3.52 15.60
N ASP A 168 -12.24 -2.72 15.45
CA ASP A 168 -12.51 -1.89 14.28
C ASP A 168 -11.90 -0.47 14.37
N GLY A 169 -11.30 -0.10 15.50
CA GLY A 169 -10.79 1.25 15.75
C GLY A 169 -9.84 1.76 14.65
N MET A 170 -8.75 1.03 14.39
CA MET A 170 -7.78 1.41 13.35
C MET A 170 -8.43 1.39 11.95
N PRO A 171 -9.12 0.30 11.52
CA PRO A 171 -9.84 0.29 10.24
C PRO A 171 -10.82 1.44 10.05
N ARG A 172 -11.70 1.68 11.02
CA ARG A 172 -12.72 2.73 10.98
C ARG A 172 -12.12 4.11 10.80
N ASN A 173 -11.06 4.43 11.54
CA ASN A 173 -10.38 5.72 11.41
C ASN A 173 -9.69 5.87 10.04
N ALA A 174 -9.07 4.80 9.52
CA ALA A 174 -8.48 4.82 8.19
C ALA A 174 -9.54 5.01 7.10
N ILE A 175 -10.68 4.30 7.18
CA ILE A 175 -11.82 4.44 6.26
C ILE A 175 -12.40 5.86 6.30
N ALA A 176 -12.55 6.44 7.50
CA ALA A 176 -13.07 7.78 7.69
C ALA A 176 -12.23 8.89 7.02
N THR A 177 -10.99 8.60 6.60
CA THR A 177 -10.20 9.55 5.78
C THR A 177 -10.82 9.80 4.41
N GLY A 178 -11.63 8.86 3.89
CA GLY A 178 -12.16 8.90 2.53
C GLY A 178 -11.11 8.63 1.45
N LEU A 179 -9.90 8.20 1.82
CA LEU A 179 -8.77 7.99 0.92
C LEU A 179 -8.42 6.51 0.70
N VAL A 180 -9.21 5.59 1.26
CA VAL A 180 -8.99 4.15 1.14
C VAL A 180 -9.42 3.64 -0.24
N ASP A 181 -8.59 2.84 -0.91
CA ASP A 181 -8.95 2.27 -2.22
C ASP A 181 -9.81 1.02 -2.08
N TYR A 182 -9.50 0.19 -1.08
CA TYR A 182 -10.15 -1.08 -0.85
C TYR A 182 -10.46 -1.30 0.63
N VAL A 183 -11.71 -1.62 0.91
CA VAL A 183 -12.18 -2.15 2.19
C VAL A 183 -12.54 -3.61 1.98
N LEU A 184 -11.75 -4.53 2.53
CA LEU A 184 -11.85 -5.96 2.23
C LEU A 184 -11.60 -6.82 3.46
N ALA A 185 -12.20 -8.01 3.48
CA ALA A 185 -11.78 -9.08 4.40
C ALA A 185 -10.30 -9.45 4.13
N PRO A 186 -9.49 -9.80 5.16
CA PRO A 186 -8.07 -10.10 5.00
C PRO A 186 -7.76 -11.14 3.91
N ALA A 187 -8.61 -12.18 3.80
CA ALA A 187 -8.51 -13.24 2.79
C ALA A 187 -8.54 -12.73 1.34
N LYS A 188 -9.17 -11.57 1.08
CA LYS A 188 -9.33 -11.00 -0.26
C LYS A 188 -8.29 -9.94 -0.60
N MET A 189 -7.54 -9.46 0.38
CA MET A 189 -6.59 -8.37 0.18
C MET A 189 -5.40 -8.77 -0.68
N GLY A 190 -4.90 -10.01 -0.54
CA GLY A 190 -3.78 -10.52 -1.34
C GLY A 190 -4.08 -10.52 -2.84
N GLU A 191 -5.29 -10.93 -3.23
CA GLU A 191 -5.75 -10.88 -4.62
C GLU A 191 -5.90 -9.43 -5.12
N ALA A 192 -6.45 -8.55 -4.29
CA ALA A 192 -6.59 -7.12 -4.64
C ALA A 192 -5.23 -6.46 -4.84
N LEU A 193 -4.26 -6.74 -3.97
CA LEU A 193 -2.88 -6.29 -4.09
C LEU A 193 -2.24 -6.79 -5.39
N ASN A 194 -2.38 -8.08 -5.69
CA ASN A 194 -1.86 -8.66 -6.93
C ASN A 194 -2.48 -8.00 -8.17
N THR A 195 -3.80 -7.80 -8.18
CA THR A 195 -4.54 -7.17 -9.27
C THR A 195 -4.06 -5.74 -9.51
N TYR A 196 -3.86 -4.97 -8.44
CA TYR A 196 -3.35 -3.61 -8.51
C TYR A 196 -1.92 -3.57 -9.08
N ILE A 197 -1.02 -4.41 -8.54
CA ILE A 197 0.39 -4.45 -8.96
C ILE A 197 0.54 -4.91 -10.42
N ALA A 198 -0.26 -5.89 -10.84
CA ALA A 198 -0.23 -6.46 -12.18
C ALA A 198 -0.93 -5.58 -13.24
N HIS A 199 -1.59 -4.48 -12.85
CA HIS A 199 -2.38 -3.69 -13.79
C HIS A 199 -1.49 -2.99 -14.83
N PRO A 200 -1.79 -3.10 -16.15
CA PRO A 200 -1.00 -2.52 -17.23
C PRO A 200 -0.73 -1.01 -17.16
N PHE A 201 -1.56 -0.23 -16.45
CA PHE A 201 -1.32 1.21 -16.26
C PHE A 201 -0.36 1.51 -15.10
N ILE A 202 -0.16 0.56 -14.19
CA ILE A 202 0.73 0.71 -13.03
C ILE A 202 2.10 0.07 -13.33
N THR A 203 2.10 -1.00 -14.14
CA THR A 203 3.30 -1.59 -14.73
C THR A 203 3.33 -1.26 -16.21
N PRO A 204 4.10 -0.25 -16.67
CA PRO A 204 4.19 0.04 -18.09
C PRO A 204 4.77 -1.19 -18.78
N LEU A 205 3.95 -1.95 -19.49
CA LEU A 205 4.45 -2.91 -20.47
C LEU A 205 5.17 -2.07 -21.53
N ALA A 206 6.49 -2.24 -21.56
CA ALA A 206 7.36 -1.64 -22.56
C ALA A 206 7.08 -2.26 -23.94
N SER A 207 5.94 -1.95 -24.56
CA SER A 207 5.64 -2.24 -25.97
C SER A 207 4.29 -1.63 -26.37
N SER A 208 4.28 -0.84 -27.45
CA SER A 208 3.15 -0.18 -28.18
C SER A 208 2.85 1.30 -27.84
N THR A 209 3.77 2.19 -28.21
CA THR A 209 3.82 3.61 -27.79
C THR A 209 3.18 4.66 -28.71
N GLN A 210 2.65 4.33 -29.90
CA GLN A 210 2.13 5.38 -30.81
C GLN A 210 0.60 5.48 -30.87
N GLU A 211 -0.14 4.39 -31.10
CA GLU A 211 -1.61 4.45 -31.18
C GLU A 211 -2.28 4.50 -29.80
N ILE A 212 -1.72 3.78 -28.82
CA ILE A 212 -2.21 3.82 -27.43
C ILE A 212 -2.10 5.24 -26.88
N SER A 213 -1.03 5.98 -27.20
CA SER A 213 -0.78 7.34 -26.70
C SER A 213 -1.88 8.35 -27.10
N ALA A 214 -2.33 8.34 -28.36
CA ALA A 214 -3.33 9.30 -28.84
C ALA A 214 -4.73 9.08 -28.25
N MET A 215 -5.20 7.83 -28.18
CA MET A 215 -6.47 7.49 -27.52
C MET A 215 -6.43 7.77 -26.02
N HIS A 216 -5.27 7.55 -25.39
CA HIS A 216 -5.07 7.80 -23.96
C HIS A 216 -5.16 9.30 -23.64
N ILE A 217 -4.54 10.16 -24.46
CA ILE A 217 -4.60 11.62 -24.33
C ILE A 217 -6.03 12.15 -24.53
N ASP A 218 -6.75 11.64 -25.54
CA ASP A 218 -8.14 12.04 -25.81
C ASP A 218 -9.08 11.63 -24.66
N ALA A 219 -8.98 10.38 -24.17
CA ALA A 219 -9.78 9.91 -23.05
C ALA A 219 -9.51 10.72 -21.77
N LEU A 220 -8.24 11.02 -21.49
CA LEU A 220 -7.85 11.82 -20.33
C LEU A 220 -8.40 13.24 -20.40
N SER A 221 -8.29 13.88 -21.57
CA SER A 221 -8.85 15.21 -21.82
C SER A 221 -10.37 15.23 -21.57
N LYS A 222 -11.09 14.21 -22.03
CA LYS A 222 -12.54 14.06 -21.80
C LYS A 222 -12.88 13.84 -20.33
N ILE A 223 -12.09 13.06 -19.59
CA ILE A 223 -12.27 12.87 -18.14
C ILE A 223 -12.12 14.21 -17.41
N LEU A 224 -11.08 15.00 -17.72
CA LEU A 224 -10.86 16.31 -17.11
C LEU A 224 -12.01 17.30 -17.42
N LEU A 225 -12.54 17.27 -18.65
CA LEU A 225 -13.71 18.07 -19.02
C LEU A 225 -14.95 17.68 -18.21
N ILE A 226 -15.23 16.37 -18.05
CA ILE A 226 -16.35 15.89 -17.23
C ILE A 226 -16.22 16.37 -15.78
N LEU A 227 -15.02 16.31 -15.22
CA LEU A 227 -14.76 16.75 -13.85
C LEU A 227 -14.90 18.27 -13.70
N ARG A 228 -14.44 19.05 -14.69
CA ARG A 228 -14.65 20.49 -14.71
C ARG A 228 -16.13 20.85 -14.71
N ASP A 229 -16.92 20.18 -15.55
CA ASP A 229 -18.34 20.50 -15.72
C ASP A 229 -19.19 20.02 -14.52
N SER A 230 -18.84 18.87 -13.91
CA SER A 230 -19.56 18.31 -12.75
C SER A 230 -19.12 18.91 -11.41
N CYS A 231 -17.83 19.19 -11.22
CA CYS A 231 -17.24 19.57 -9.94
C CYS A 231 -16.72 21.02 -9.89
N LYS A 232 -16.86 21.79 -10.99
CA LYS A 232 -16.54 23.23 -11.10
C LYS A 232 -15.09 23.62 -10.76
N ILE A 233 -14.14 22.69 -10.86
CA ILE A 233 -12.70 22.96 -10.70
C ILE A 233 -11.97 22.65 -11.99
N ASP A 234 -11.10 23.58 -12.38
CA ASP A 234 -10.22 23.41 -13.52
C ASP A 234 -8.89 22.81 -13.07
N PHE A 235 -8.65 21.57 -13.49
CA PHE A 235 -7.43 20.83 -13.21
C PHE A 235 -6.27 21.22 -14.15
N SER A 236 -6.46 22.16 -15.08
CA SER A 236 -5.41 22.67 -15.98
C SER A 236 -4.21 23.30 -15.26
N PHE A 237 -4.37 23.73 -14.01
CA PHE A 237 -3.31 24.33 -13.19
C PHE A 237 -2.52 23.32 -12.34
N TYR A 238 -2.93 22.05 -12.31
CA TYR A 238 -2.28 21.00 -11.54
C TYR A 238 -1.17 20.31 -12.34
N LYS A 239 -0.19 19.74 -11.65
CA LYS A 239 0.90 18.98 -12.30
C LYS A 239 0.30 17.79 -13.07
N GLU A 240 0.39 17.85 -14.39
CA GLU A 240 -0.20 16.90 -15.34
C GLU A 240 0.12 15.44 -15.00
N ASN A 241 1.39 15.14 -14.67
CA ASN A 241 1.83 13.80 -14.28
C ASN A 241 1.17 13.26 -12.99
N THR A 242 0.78 14.12 -12.06
CA THR A 242 0.13 13.71 -10.81
C THR A 242 -1.33 13.34 -11.05
N ILE A 243 -2.03 14.12 -11.88
CA ILE A 243 -3.43 13.84 -12.23
C ILE A 243 -3.53 12.59 -13.09
N ILE A 244 -2.69 12.47 -14.12
CA ILE A 244 -2.67 11.29 -15.00
C ILE A 244 -2.52 10.02 -14.17
N ARG A 245 -1.53 9.99 -13.26
CA ARG A 245 -1.30 8.83 -12.38
C ARG A 245 -2.49 8.51 -11.48
N ARG A 246 -3.17 9.52 -10.93
CA ARG A 246 -4.35 9.31 -10.06
C ARG A 246 -5.55 8.76 -10.86
N ILE A 247 -5.77 9.26 -12.08
CA ILE A 247 -6.79 8.71 -12.99
C ILE A 247 -6.44 7.26 -13.38
N GLU A 248 -5.22 7.01 -13.84
CA GLU A 248 -4.73 5.67 -14.22
C GLU A 248 -4.87 4.65 -13.08
N ARG A 249 -4.51 5.08 -11.87
CA ARG A 249 -4.71 4.28 -10.65
C ARG A 249 -6.19 3.96 -10.44
N ARG A 250 -7.08 4.94 -10.57
CA ARG A 250 -8.52 4.75 -10.39
C ARG A 250 -9.12 3.77 -11.40
N VAL A 251 -8.66 3.84 -12.66
CA VAL A 251 -8.95 2.87 -13.72
C VAL A 251 -8.54 1.45 -13.26
N GLY A 252 -7.33 1.33 -12.72
CA GLY A 252 -6.81 0.08 -12.17
C GLY A 252 -7.65 -0.47 -11.01
N ILE A 253 -8.07 0.40 -10.08
CA ILE A 253 -8.88 0.02 -8.91
C ILE A 253 -10.23 -0.56 -9.33
N LYS A 254 -10.87 0.08 -10.30
CA LYS A 254 -12.15 -0.35 -10.88
C LYS A 254 -12.03 -1.52 -11.86
N ARG A 255 -10.81 -2.02 -12.09
CA ARG A 255 -10.50 -3.16 -12.98
C ARG A 255 -10.87 -2.91 -14.44
N PHE A 256 -10.91 -1.65 -14.89
CA PHE A 256 -11.04 -1.36 -16.32
C PHE A 256 -9.71 -1.61 -17.02
N LYS A 257 -9.76 -2.08 -18.27
CA LYS A 257 -8.57 -2.38 -19.07
C LYS A 257 -8.07 -1.17 -19.84
N THR A 258 -8.93 -0.18 -20.07
CA THR A 258 -8.59 1.05 -20.78
C THR A 258 -9.21 2.29 -20.13
N LEU A 259 -8.57 3.45 -20.34
CA LEU A 259 -9.16 4.75 -19.99
C LEU A 259 -10.47 5.03 -20.73
N GLY A 260 -10.65 4.50 -21.95
CA GLY A 260 -11.90 4.64 -22.69
C GLY A 260 -13.06 3.91 -22.04
N GLU A 261 -12.84 2.69 -21.54
CA GLU A 261 -13.83 1.94 -20.76
C GLU A 261 -14.20 2.68 -19.46
N TYR A 262 -13.18 3.18 -18.75
CA TYR A 262 -13.40 3.96 -17.54
C TYR A 262 -14.14 5.26 -17.81
N LEU A 263 -13.80 5.98 -18.87
CA LEU A 263 -14.52 7.18 -19.33
C LEU A 263 -16.00 6.87 -19.59
N GLY A 264 -16.29 5.77 -20.29
CA GLY A 264 -17.66 5.32 -20.55
C GLY A 264 -18.45 5.10 -19.24
N PHE A 265 -17.82 4.48 -18.24
CA PHE A 265 -18.41 4.32 -16.91
C PHE A 265 -18.58 5.66 -16.18
N LEU A 266 -17.57 6.52 -16.22
CA LEU A 266 -17.54 7.81 -15.53
C LEU A 266 -18.66 8.74 -16.01
N ILE A 267 -19.00 8.71 -17.31
CA ILE A 267 -20.10 9.50 -17.88
C ILE A 267 -21.42 9.20 -17.15
N GLY A 268 -21.69 7.92 -16.85
CA GLY A 268 -22.95 7.45 -16.26
C GLY A 268 -23.00 7.40 -14.73
N SER A 269 -21.89 7.64 -14.02
CA SER A 269 -21.81 7.49 -12.57
C SER A 269 -21.45 8.80 -11.88
N GLU A 270 -22.46 9.48 -11.30
CA GLU A 270 -22.24 10.72 -10.55
C GLU A 270 -21.44 10.47 -9.26
N GLU A 271 -21.66 9.33 -8.61
CA GLU A 271 -20.87 8.89 -7.47
C GLU A 271 -19.39 8.76 -7.82
N GLU A 272 -19.05 8.11 -8.94
CA GLU A 272 -17.66 7.96 -9.36
C GLU A 272 -17.00 9.30 -9.71
N LYS A 273 -17.74 10.24 -10.30
CA LYS A 273 -17.22 11.61 -10.56
C LYS A 273 -16.81 12.29 -9.26
N GLN A 274 -17.65 12.19 -8.22
CA GLN A 274 -17.33 12.75 -6.90
C GLN A 274 -16.15 12.06 -6.22
N ILE A 275 -16.02 10.73 -6.38
CA ILE A 275 -14.88 10.01 -5.83
C ILE A 275 -13.59 10.38 -6.58
N LEU A 276 -13.62 10.40 -7.92
CA LEU A 276 -12.47 10.79 -8.72
C LEU A 276 -12.06 12.23 -8.41
N TYR A 277 -13.02 13.15 -8.28
CA TYR A 277 -12.77 14.52 -7.86
C TYR A 277 -12.03 14.59 -6.52
N LYS A 278 -12.49 13.87 -5.50
CA LYS A 278 -11.81 13.80 -4.19
C LYS A 278 -10.41 13.18 -4.29
N ASP A 279 -10.22 12.20 -5.17
CA ASP A 279 -8.93 11.56 -5.37
C ASP A 279 -7.94 12.45 -6.13
N LEU A 280 -8.40 13.48 -6.85
CA LEU A 280 -7.57 14.44 -7.58
C LEU A 280 -7.20 15.72 -6.80
N LEU A 281 -7.88 16.01 -5.69
CA LEU A 281 -7.53 17.09 -4.78
C LEU A 281 -6.37 16.71 -3.85
#